data_AF-A0A9P3ELR0-F1
#
_entry.id   AF-A0A9P3ELR0-F1
#
_cell.length_a   1.000
_cell.length_b   1.000
_cell.length_c   1.000
_cell.angle_alpha   90.00
_cell.angle_beta   90.00
_cell.angle_gamma   90.00
#
_symmetry.space_group_name_H-M   'P 1'
#
loop_
_entity.id
_entity.type
_entity.pdbx_description
1 polymer ?
#
loop_
_entity_poly.entity_id
_entity_poly.type
_entity_poly.pdbx_seq_one_letter_code
_entity_poly.pdbx_strand_id
1 'polypeptide(L)'
;MKTLYLECAMGAAGDMLTAALLELVNDKADFLKQINSIGIPGLKVNMESVVKCGISGTHIRVSIDDGIGESCADAAILKYIHKHNNLSLKHSHTSFEKIENIIARLSVSQKVKDNALSIYRLIAGAEASAHGISVEQIHFHELGNADAIADIVGVCILMESLAPQETIASPINVGSGFVQCAHGAIPVPSPATAYILQDIPIYSRNAHEELCTPTGAAIIKHFVKRFEQMPKMRVQKIGYGMGTKDFEYVNCLRTFLGETENSNDEINDRIVQLQCNLDDMTGEAVGFAMNLLLQEGAMDVFTVPIQMKKNRPAVLLTCICNEYKAHFFAELILRHTTTFGIRRTICDRYALKRKTLTKQTLFGSIRIKTGEGYNIKKFKPEYDDIAEAAHLNNVSFSEVNDAVLCNKTNEEKKI
;
A
#
# COMPACT_ATOMS: atom_id res chain seq x y z
N MET A 1 11.67 4.45 12.51
CA MET A 1 10.88 5.26 11.58
C MET A 1 9.49 5.47 12.17
N LYS A 2 9.00 6.71 12.20
CA LYS A 2 7.65 7.03 12.69
C LYS A 2 6.61 6.50 11.71
N THR A 3 5.84 5.52 12.15
CA THR A 3 4.93 4.76 11.29
C THR A 3 3.52 4.81 11.83
N LEU A 4 2.57 5.06 10.93
CA LEU A 4 1.14 4.98 11.18
C LEU A 4 0.63 3.69 10.53
N TYR A 5 0.05 2.80 11.35
CA TYR A 5 -0.61 1.59 10.86
C TYR A 5 -2.13 1.73 11.00
N LEU A 6 -2.85 1.52 9.89
CA LEU A 6 -4.31 1.52 9.83
C LEU A 6 -4.80 0.07 9.81
N GLU A 7 -5.59 -0.32 10.79
CA GLU A 7 -6.22 -1.64 10.83
C GLU A 7 -7.65 -1.54 10.31
N CYS A 8 -7.88 -2.05 9.11
CA CYS A 8 -9.12 -1.91 8.33
C CYS A 8 -10.00 -3.17 8.40
N ALA A 9 -10.05 -3.82 9.57
CA ALA A 9 -10.83 -5.04 9.78
C ALA A 9 -12.35 -4.82 9.66
N MET A 10 -12.83 -3.63 10.03
CA MET A 10 -14.20 -3.16 9.82
C MET A 10 -14.32 -2.17 8.66
N GLY A 11 -13.41 -2.29 7.68
CA GLY A 11 -13.34 -1.37 6.56
C GLY A 11 -12.84 0.01 6.96
N ALA A 12 -13.31 1.03 6.26
CA ALA A 12 -12.89 2.40 6.44
C ALA A 12 -13.94 3.38 5.87
N ALA A 13 -14.28 4.38 6.67
CA ALA A 13 -15.08 5.53 6.29
C ALA A 13 -14.34 6.83 6.67
N GLY A 14 -14.75 7.96 6.09
CA GLY A 14 -14.09 9.25 6.30
C GLY A 14 -14.14 9.70 7.75
N ASP A 15 -15.32 9.64 8.36
CA ASP A 15 -15.58 9.92 9.78
C ASP A 15 -14.75 9.02 10.71
N MET A 16 -14.70 7.72 10.44
CA MET A 16 -13.92 6.74 11.20
C MET A 16 -12.42 7.03 11.11
N LEU A 17 -11.90 7.36 9.93
CA LEU A 17 -10.50 7.74 9.75
C LEU A 17 -10.18 9.03 10.49
N THR A 18 -11.03 10.06 10.37
CA THR A 18 -10.88 11.34 11.08
C THR A 18 -10.86 11.12 12.58
N ALA A 19 -11.82 10.36 13.11
CA ALA A 19 -11.93 10.04 14.53
C ALA A 19 -10.71 9.27 15.04
N ALA A 20 -10.29 8.21 14.32
CA ALA A 20 -9.18 7.37 14.74
C ALA A 20 -7.84 8.12 14.71
N LEU A 21 -7.64 9.06 13.77
CA LEU A 21 -6.44 9.90 13.72
C LEU A 21 -6.47 11.01 14.77
N LEU A 22 -7.65 11.57 15.08
CA LEU A 22 -7.83 12.58 16.13
C LEU A 22 -7.44 12.03 17.51
N GLU A 23 -7.63 10.74 17.76
CA GLU A 23 -7.18 10.12 19.01
C GLU A 23 -5.65 10.07 19.16
N LEU A 24 -4.89 10.17 18.07
CA LEU A 24 -3.43 10.15 18.08
C LEU A 24 -2.81 11.53 18.35
N VAL A 25 -3.52 12.63 18.14
CA VAL A 25 -3.00 13.98 18.40
C VAL A 25 -3.14 14.35 19.87
N ASN A 26 -2.22 15.17 20.38
CA ASN A 26 -2.24 15.60 21.79
C ASN A 26 -3.32 16.66 22.03
N ASP A 27 -3.45 17.61 21.10
CA ASP A 27 -4.39 18.73 21.21
C ASP A 27 -5.57 18.54 20.27
N LYS A 28 -6.59 17.84 20.76
CA LYS A 28 -7.84 17.62 20.02
C LYS A 28 -8.63 18.92 19.84
N ALA A 29 -8.50 19.86 20.78
CA ALA A 29 -9.23 21.12 20.76
C ALA A 29 -8.70 22.04 19.64
N ASP A 30 -7.39 22.06 19.41
CA ASP A 30 -6.80 22.79 18.29
C ASP A 30 -7.30 22.26 16.94
N PHE A 31 -7.33 20.94 16.74
CA PHE A 31 -7.92 20.35 15.54
C PHE A 31 -9.39 20.77 15.36
N LEU A 32 -10.22 20.64 16.40
CA LEU A 32 -11.63 21.01 16.34
C LEU A 32 -11.82 22.50 16.01
N LYS A 33 -11.01 23.38 16.62
CA LYS A 33 -11.04 24.81 16.32
C LYS A 33 -10.65 25.06 14.86
N GLN A 34 -9.62 24.39 14.37
CA GLN A 34 -9.14 24.53 13.01
C GLN A 34 -10.18 24.06 11.98
N ILE A 35 -10.70 22.84 12.13
CA ILE A 35 -11.67 22.24 11.18
C ILE A 35 -12.98 23.04 11.14
N ASN A 36 -13.44 23.57 12.28
CA ASN A 36 -14.62 24.44 12.33
C ASN A 36 -14.40 25.84 11.74
N SER A 37 -13.13 26.23 11.52
CA SER A 37 -12.75 27.54 10.98
C SER A 37 -12.24 27.47 9.54
N ILE A 38 -12.43 26.35 8.83
CA ILE A 38 -11.90 26.15 7.47
C ILE A 38 -12.57 27.01 6.41
N GLY A 39 -13.62 27.75 6.75
CA GLY A 39 -14.29 28.68 5.83
C GLY A 39 -15.50 28.09 5.09
N ILE A 40 -16.05 26.96 5.55
CA ILE A 40 -17.35 26.45 5.10
C ILE A 40 -18.45 27.01 6.03
N PRO A 41 -19.36 27.88 5.54
CA PRO A 41 -20.39 28.48 6.37
C PRO A 41 -21.31 27.43 7.01
N GLY A 42 -21.58 27.57 8.31
CA GLY A 42 -22.49 26.70 9.06
C GLY A 42 -21.92 25.33 9.42
N LEU A 43 -20.73 24.95 8.92
CA LEU A 43 -20.10 23.68 9.25
C LEU A 43 -19.79 23.61 10.76
N LYS A 44 -20.26 22.54 11.40
CA LYS A 44 -19.89 22.16 12.75
C LYS A 44 -19.38 20.72 12.76
N VAL A 45 -18.15 20.53 13.20
CA VAL A 45 -17.52 19.22 13.42
C VAL A 45 -17.33 19.06 14.92
N ASN A 46 -17.96 18.03 15.48
CA ASN A 46 -17.91 17.70 16.89
C ASN A 46 -17.32 16.30 17.09
N MET A 47 -16.63 16.10 18.21
CA MET A 47 -16.22 14.78 18.65
C MET A 47 -17.12 14.29 19.79
N GLU A 48 -17.53 13.04 19.72
CA GLU A 48 -18.33 12.38 20.75
C GLU A 48 -17.58 11.13 21.25
N SER A 49 -17.47 10.99 22.57
CA SER A 49 -16.96 9.76 23.17
C SER A 49 -18.07 8.71 23.16
N VAL A 50 -17.83 7.57 22.50
CA VAL A 50 -18.82 6.50 22.37
C VAL A 50 -18.24 5.18 22.85
N VAL A 51 -19.12 4.32 23.38
CA VAL A 51 -18.77 2.96 23.81
C VAL A 51 -19.56 1.97 22.99
N LYS A 52 -18.88 1.12 22.23
CA LYS A 52 -19.48 0.04 21.44
C LYS A 52 -18.90 -1.31 21.86
N CYS A 53 -19.76 -2.26 22.18
CA CYS A 53 -19.42 -3.57 22.74
C CYS A 53 -18.38 -3.50 23.89
N GLY A 54 -18.47 -2.47 24.75
CA GLY A 54 -17.56 -2.27 25.88
C GLY A 54 -16.21 -1.62 25.55
N ILE A 55 -15.96 -1.26 24.28
CA ILE A 55 -14.76 -0.55 23.85
C ILE A 55 -15.08 0.94 23.66
N SER A 56 -14.32 1.80 24.32
CA SER A 56 -14.41 3.26 24.15
C SER A 56 -13.65 3.72 22.92
N GLY A 57 -14.18 4.72 22.23
CA GLY A 57 -13.51 5.41 21.14
C GLY A 57 -14.20 6.73 20.81
N THR A 58 -13.77 7.35 19.72
CA THR A 58 -14.30 8.64 19.27
C THR A 58 -15.19 8.43 18.05
N HIS A 59 -16.32 9.11 18.01
CA HIS A 59 -17.14 9.31 16.81
C HIS A 59 -17.06 10.78 16.41
N ILE A 60 -16.93 11.06 15.11
CA ILE A 60 -16.97 12.42 14.57
C ILE A 60 -18.35 12.66 13.97
N ARG A 61 -19.00 13.74 14.40
CA ARG A 61 -20.28 14.18 13.87
C ARG A 61 -20.08 15.49 13.12
N VAL A 62 -20.46 15.49 11.84
CA VAL A 62 -20.52 16.69 11.02
C VAL A 62 -21.97 17.12 10.88
N SER A 63 -22.24 18.39 11.18
CA SER A 63 -23.53 19.02 10.96
C SER A 63 -23.36 20.35 10.23
N ILE A 64 -24.44 20.82 9.61
CA ILE A 64 -24.49 22.18 9.06
C ILE A 64 -25.66 22.91 9.72
N ASP A 65 -25.36 24.06 10.31
CA ASP A 65 -26.36 24.97 10.85
C ASP A 65 -26.86 25.88 9.73
N ASP A 66 -28.10 25.65 9.27
CA ASP A 66 -28.74 26.40 8.18
C ASP A 66 -29.66 27.54 8.67
N GLY A 67 -29.64 27.84 9.97
CA GLY A 67 -30.46 28.88 10.60
C GLY A 67 -31.93 28.52 10.83
N ILE A 68 -32.37 27.29 10.51
CA ILE A 68 -33.71 26.76 10.82
C ILE A 68 -33.63 25.61 11.87
N GLY A 69 -32.42 25.16 12.20
CA GLY A 69 -32.11 24.13 13.19
C GLY A 69 -30.88 23.33 12.77
N GLU A 70 -30.40 22.43 13.63
CA GLU A 70 -29.36 21.48 13.24
C GLU A 70 -29.99 20.38 12.35
N SER A 71 -29.48 20.24 11.13
CA SER A 71 -29.82 19.12 10.25
C SER A 71 -28.56 18.29 9.96
N CYS A 72 -28.74 16.99 9.76
CA CYS A 72 -27.70 16.12 9.23
C CYS A 72 -27.22 16.69 7.88
N ALA A 73 -25.90 16.67 7.65
CA ALA A 73 -25.21 17.42 6.60
C ALA A 73 -25.62 17.03 5.15
N ASP A 74 -26.51 16.06 4.97
CA ASP A 74 -27.04 15.58 3.69
C ASP A 74 -27.87 16.63 2.92
N ALA A 75 -28.30 17.73 3.56
CA ALA A 75 -29.26 18.67 2.95
C ALA A 75 -28.81 20.14 2.82
N ALA A 76 -27.65 20.54 3.35
CA ALA A 76 -27.43 21.96 3.67
C ALA A 76 -26.46 22.75 2.75
N ILE A 77 -25.69 22.09 1.86
CA ILE A 77 -25.00 22.81 0.76
C ILE A 77 -26.02 23.43 -0.22
N LEU A 78 -27.23 22.86 -0.30
CA LEU A 78 -28.27 23.24 -1.25
C LEU A 78 -28.73 24.71 -1.13
N LYS A 79 -28.78 25.28 0.09
CA LYS A 79 -29.29 26.65 0.27
C LYS A 79 -28.24 27.74 0.09
N TYR A 80 -26.94 27.45 0.28
CA TYR A 80 -25.89 28.46 0.09
C TYR A 80 -25.82 28.94 -1.37
N ILE A 81 -26.06 28.04 -2.32
CA ILE A 81 -26.08 28.36 -3.75
C ILE A 81 -27.39 29.07 -4.15
N HIS A 82 -28.52 28.73 -3.50
CA HIS A 82 -29.83 29.34 -3.82
C HIS A 82 -29.90 30.85 -3.56
N LYS A 83 -29.11 31.40 -2.64
CA LYS A 83 -29.10 32.86 -2.40
C LYS A 83 -28.50 33.66 -3.57
N HIS A 84 -27.85 33.00 -4.53
CA HIS A 84 -27.25 33.64 -5.70
C HIS A 84 -27.80 33.21 -7.07
N ASN A 85 -28.69 32.20 -7.16
CA ASN A 85 -29.35 31.83 -8.42
C ASN A 85 -30.78 31.32 -8.18
N ASN A 86 -31.77 32.08 -8.66
CA ASN A 86 -33.19 31.71 -8.67
C ASN A 86 -33.46 30.51 -9.60
N LEU A 87 -33.30 29.27 -9.13
CA LEU A 87 -33.67 28.06 -9.89
C LEU A 87 -34.31 26.99 -8.99
N SER A 88 -35.40 26.40 -9.48
CA SER A 88 -36.32 25.46 -8.82
C SER A 88 -35.70 24.21 -8.17
N LEU A 89 -36.38 23.69 -7.14
CA LEU A 89 -36.19 22.38 -6.49
C LEU A 89 -36.04 21.22 -7.51
N LYS A 90 -34.80 20.79 -7.75
CA LYS A 90 -34.40 19.49 -8.30
C LYS A 90 -33.10 19.08 -7.60
N HIS A 91 -32.95 17.81 -7.23
CA HIS A 91 -31.75 17.25 -6.58
C HIS A 91 -30.47 17.79 -7.24
N SER A 92 -29.67 18.56 -6.49
CA SER A 92 -28.56 19.32 -7.08
C SER A 92 -27.28 18.50 -7.03
N HIS A 93 -26.72 18.20 -8.19
CA HIS A 93 -25.43 17.57 -8.31
C HIS A 93 -24.29 18.58 -8.09
N THR A 94 -23.25 18.19 -7.35
CA THR A 94 -22.02 18.97 -7.22
C THR A 94 -21.03 18.50 -8.28
N SER A 95 -20.57 19.39 -9.17
CA SER A 95 -19.53 19.07 -10.15
C SER A 95 -18.15 19.09 -9.51
N PHE A 96 -17.19 18.37 -10.11
CA PHE A 96 -15.80 18.38 -9.65
C PHE A 96 -15.19 19.79 -9.60
N GLU A 97 -15.48 20.64 -10.60
CA GLU A 97 -15.04 22.05 -10.63
C GLU A 97 -15.52 22.85 -9.41
N LYS A 98 -16.75 22.59 -8.93
CA LYS A 98 -17.25 23.24 -7.70
C LYS A 98 -16.44 22.80 -6.48
N ILE A 99 -16.08 21.53 -6.37
CA ILE A 99 -15.25 21.01 -5.28
C ILE A 99 -13.87 21.66 -5.31
N GLU A 100 -13.25 21.78 -6.48
CA GLU A 100 -11.95 22.46 -6.62
C GLU A 100 -12.01 23.90 -6.12
N ASN A 101 -13.07 24.63 -6.50
CA ASN A 101 -13.30 26.00 -6.04
C ASN A 101 -13.54 26.11 -4.53
N ILE A 102 -14.25 25.15 -3.94
CA ILE A 102 -14.45 25.09 -2.48
C ILE A 102 -13.10 24.86 -1.80
N ILE A 103 -12.35 23.84 -2.19
CA ILE A 103 -11.06 23.48 -1.59
C ILE A 103 -10.05 24.63 -1.71
N ALA A 104 -10.01 25.31 -2.86
CA ALA A 104 -9.12 26.45 -3.08
C ALA A 104 -9.34 27.58 -2.06
N ARG A 105 -10.58 27.79 -1.61
CA ARG A 105 -10.97 28.85 -0.66
C ARG A 105 -10.82 28.45 0.81
N LEU A 106 -10.53 27.18 1.11
CA LEU A 106 -10.41 26.73 2.49
C LEU A 106 -9.24 27.41 3.22
N SER A 107 -9.43 27.72 4.50
CA SER A 107 -8.43 28.29 5.39
C SER A 107 -7.51 27.22 5.98
N VAL A 108 -6.85 26.46 5.11
CA VAL A 108 -5.92 25.36 5.45
C VAL A 108 -4.63 25.49 4.64
N SER A 109 -3.59 24.73 5.02
CA SER A 109 -2.30 24.74 4.33
C SER A 109 -2.44 24.30 2.86
N GLN A 110 -1.50 24.73 2.01
CA GLN A 110 -1.51 24.31 0.59
C GLN A 110 -1.37 22.78 0.46
N LYS A 111 -0.57 22.16 1.32
CA LYS A 111 -0.40 20.69 1.35
C LYS A 111 -1.71 19.98 1.67
N VAL A 112 -2.53 20.50 2.58
CA VAL A 112 -3.87 19.95 2.86
C VAL A 112 -4.78 20.08 1.64
N LYS A 113 -4.77 21.24 0.94
CA LYS A 113 -5.54 21.45 -0.30
C LYS A 113 -5.14 20.47 -1.40
N ASP A 114 -3.83 20.31 -1.63
CA ASP A 114 -3.29 19.44 -2.66
C ASP A 114 -3.63 17.95 -2.40
N ASN A 115 -3.53 17.52 -1.14
CA ASN A 115 -3.94 16.18 -0.73
C ASN A 115 -5.45 15.96 -0.91
N ALA A 116 -6.28 16.89 -0.45
CA ALA A 116 -7.73 16.80 -0.60
C ALA A 116 -8.14 16.73 -2.08
N LEU A 117 -7.55 17.57 -2.94
CA LEU A 117 -7.80 17.53 -4.39
C LEU A 117 -7.37 16.20 -5.01
N SER A 118 -6.23 15.64 -4.59
CA SER A 118 -5.75 14.35 -5.09
C SER A 118 -6.70 13.21 -4.71
N ILE A 119 -7.22 13.21 -3.49
CA ILE A 119 -8.25 12.26 -3.03
C ILE A 119 -9.53 12.42 -3.85
N TYR A 120 -10.01 13.65 -4.04
CA TYR A 120 -11.19 13.90 -4.87
C TYR A 120 -11.00 13.50 -6.33
N ARG A 121 -9.80 13.60 -6.89
CA ARG A 121 -9.50 13.09 -8.24
C ARG A 121 -9.59 11.56 -8.32
N LEU A 122 -9.15 10.84 -7.29
CA LEU A 122 -9.32 9.39 -7.21
C LEU A 122 -10.80 8.99 -7.20
N ILE A 123 -11.59 9.69 -6.37
CA ILE A 123 -13.04 9.49 -6.30
C ILE A 123 -13.70 9.81 -7.64
N ALA A 124 -13.37 10.96 -8.24
CA ALA A 124 -13.91 11.37 -9.53
C ALA A 124 -13.57 10.33 -10.63
N GLY A 125 -12.31 9.91 -10.75
CA GLY A 125 -11.93 8.89 -11.73
C GLY A 125 -12.72 7.57 -11.58
N ALA A 126 -12.98 7.16 -10.34
CA ALA A 126 -13.76 5.97 -10.05
C ALA A 126 -15.26 6.13 -10.37
N GLU A 127 -15.85 7.27 -10.03
CA GLU A 127 -17.24 7.59 -10.37
C GLU A 127 -17.44 7.67 -11.90
N ALA A 128 -16.52 8.34 -12.63
CA ALA A 128 -16.53 8.34 -14.10
C ALA A 128 -16.53 6.93 -14.67
N SER A 129 -15.67 6.07 -14.12
CA SER A 129 -15.55 4.67 -14.56
C SER A 129 -16.82 3.88 -14.27
N ALA A 130 -17.42 4.05 -13.09
CA ALA A 130 -18.67 3.41 -12.70
C ALA A 130 -19.87 3.84 -13.56
N HIS A 131 -19.89 5.12 -13.97
CA HIS A 131 -20.96 5.70 -14.78
C HIS A 131 -20.70 5.64 -16.30
N GLY A 132 -19.50 5.27 -16.74
CA GLY A 132 -19.13 5.23 -18.16
C GLY A 132 -19.08 6.61 -18.83
N ILE A 133 -18.75 7.66 -18.07
CA ILE A 133 -18.70 9.05 -18.52
C ILE A 133 -17.33 9.67 -18.28
N SER A 134 -17.06 10.86 -18.83
CA SER A 134 -15.82 11.58 -18.55
C SER A 134 -15.85 12.24 -17.17
N VAL A 135 -14.67 12.53 -16.59
CA VAL A 135 -14.55 13.14 -15.25
C VAL A 135 -15.23 14.51 -15.19
N GLU A 136 -15.18 15.26 -16.29
CA GLU A 136 -15.79 16.58 -16.42
C GLU A 136 -17.33 16.53 -16.36
N GLN A 137 -17.92 15.37 -16.67
CA GLN A 137 -19.37 15.14 -16.67
C GLN A 137 -19.88 14.62 -15.33
N ILE A 138 -19.00 14.40 -14.34
CA ILE A 138 -19.39 13.85 -13.04
C ILE A 138 -20.17 14.84 -12.20
N HIS A 139 -21.14 14.26 -11.52
CA HIS A 139 -22.11 14.91 -10.70
C HIS A 139 -22.26 14.12 -9.41
N PHE A 140 -21.55 14.53 -8.36
CA PHE A 140 -21.55 13.82 -7.08
C PHE A 140 -22.92 13.96 -6.41
N HIS A 141 -23.51 12.82 -6.03
CA HIS A 141 -24.77 12.75 -5.28
C HIS A 141 -24.55 12.72 -3.76
N GLU A 142 -23.52 12.01 -3.30
CA GLU A 142 -23.24 11.77 -1.88
C GLU A 142 -21.88 12.36 -1.47
N LEU A 143 -20.93 12.39 -2.41
CA LEU A 143 -19.53 12.76 -2.18
C LEU A 143 -19.25 14.26 -2.32
N GLY A 144 -20.24 15.04 -2.74
CA GLY A 144 -20.15 16.50 -2.84
C GLY A 144 -20.70 17.25 -1.63
N ASN A 145 -21.12 16.53 -0.59
CA ASN A 145 -21.73 17.07 0.62
C ASN A 145 -20.67 17.59 1.60
N ALA A 146 -21.07 18.45 2.53
CA ALA A 146 -20.10 19.06 3.45
C ALA A 146 -19.46 18.03 4.39
N ASP A 147 -20.17 16.94 4.68
CA ASP A 147 -19.66 15.80 5.44
C ASP A 147 -18.42 15.18 4.77
N ALA A 148 -18.55 14.78 3.50
CA ALA A 148 -17.43 14.23 2.72
C ALA A 148 -16.26 15.21 2.59
N ILE A 149 -16.52 16.52 2.43
CA ILE A 149 -15.47 17.55 2.41
C ILE A 149 -14.79 17.65 3.78
N ALA A 150 -15.56 17.70 4.87
CA ALA A 150 -15.03 17.80 6.23
C ALA A 150 -14.20 16.57 6.61
N ASP A 151 -14.64 15.37 6.22
CA ASP A 151 -13.91 14.12 6.43
C ASP A 151 -12.56 14.11 5.70
N ILE A 152 -12.55 14.37 4.40
CA ILE A 152 -11.31 14.34 3.60
C ILE A 152 -10.35 15.42 4.09
N VAL A 153 -10.83 16.64 4.31
CA VAL A 153 -10.01 17.75 4.81
C VAL A 153 -9.54 17.48 6.23
N GLY A 154 -10.39 16.91 7.09
CA GLY A 154 -10.08 16.53 8.45
C GLY A 154 -8.94 15.51 8.52
N VAL A 155 -9.01 14.44 7.71
CA VAL A 155 -7.89 13.50 7.60
C VAL A 155 -6.63 14.18 7.08
N CYS A 156 -6.72 15.04 6.06
CA CYS A 156 -5.55 15.74 5.53
C CYS A 156 -4.86 16.64 6.58
N ILE A 157 -5.63 17.36 7.39
CA ILE A 157 -5.11 18.17 8.51
C ILE A 157 -4.42 17.26 9.55
N LEU A 158 -5.07 16.16 9.94
CA LEU A 158 -4.53 15.23 10.92
C LEU A 158 -3.26 14.53 10.41
N MET A 159 -3.21 14.15 9.14
CA MET A 159 -2.02 13.57 8.51
C MET A 159 -0.87 14.58 8.43
N GLU A 160 -1.16 15.86 8.19
CA GLU A 160 -0.16 16.92 8.26
C GLU A 160 0.38 17.10 9.69
N SER A 161 -0.49 17.14 10.69
CA SER A 161 -0.13 17.28 12.11
C SER A 161 0.65 16.07 12.65
N LEU A 162 0.19 14.86 12.33
CA LEU A 162 0.84 13.62 12.73
C LEU A 162 2.15 13.40 11.98
N ALA A 163 2.26 13.85 10.73
CA ALA A 163 3.45 13.73 9.88
C ALA A 163 4.16 12.36 10.00
N PRO A 164 3.46 11.22 9.80
CA PRO A 164 4.14 9.93 9.78
C PRO A 164 5.15 9.89 8.63
N GLN A 165 6.29 9.24 8.87
CA GLN A 165 7.27 8.98 7.80
C GLN A 165 6.77 7.90 6.84
N GLU A 166 5.93 7.00 7.36
CA GLU A 166 5.29 5.95 6.58
C GLU A 166 3.90 5.62 7.10
N THR A 167 2.98 5.36 6.17
CA THR A 167 1.63 4.86 6.47
C THR A 167 1.46 3.49 5.85
N ILE A 168 1.01 2.52 6.66
CA ILE A 168 0.78 1.14 6.27
C ILE A 168 -0.67 0.80 6.63
N ALA A 169 -1.32 -0.08 5.88
CA ALA A 169 -2.62 -0.61 6.27
C ALA A 169 -2.68 -2.14 6.19
N SER A 170 -3.59 -2.75 6.96
CA SER A 170 -4.00 -4.12 6.72
C SER A 170 -4.71 -4.26 5.36
N PRO A 171 -4.90 -5.48 4.83
CA PRO A 171 -5.93 -5.70 3.83
C PRO A 171 -7.29 -5.12 4.29
N ILE A 172 -8.10 -4.64 3.35
CA ILE A 172 -9.32 -3.89 3.64
C ILE A 172 -10.53 -4.83 3.59
N ASN A 173 -11.32 -4.88 4.66
CA ASN A 173 -12.63 -5.52 4.61
C ASN A 173 -13.64 -4.60 3.94
N VAL A 174 -14.18 -5.00 2.79
CA VAL A 174 -15.15 -4.18 2.04
C VAL A 174 -16.59 -4.40 2.49
N GLY A 175 -16.86 -5.45 3.27
CA GLY A 175 -18.22 -5.90 3.58
C GLY A 175 -18.82 -6.75 2.44
N SER A 176 -20.13 -6.93 2.44
CA SER A 176 -20.84 -7.76 1.43
C SER A 176 -22.31 -7.34 1.28
N GLY A 177 -23.02 -7.90 0.29
CA GLY A 177 -24.45 -7.66 0.10
C GLY A 177 -24.73 -6.45 -0.77
N PHE A 178 -25.75 -5.68 -0.41
CA PHE A 178 -26.22 -4.51 -1.14
C PHE A 178 -26.46 -3.33 -0.21
N VAL A 179 -26.18 -2.11 -0.68
CA VAL A 179 -26.51 -0.87 0.02
C VAL A 179 -27.53 -0.08 -0.79
N GLN A 180 -28.48 0.56 -0.10
CA GLN A 180 -29.46 1.46 -0.73
C GLN A 180 -28.88 2.86 -0.82
N CYS A 181 -28.85 3.41 -2.03
CA CYS A 181 -28.39 4.76 -2.31
C CYS A 181 -29.31 5.46 -3.32
N ALA A 182 -28.96 6.67 -3.77
CA ALA A 182 -29.71 7.39 -4.80
C ALA A 182 -29.85 6.60 -6.13
N HIS A 183 -29.00 5.60 -6.34
CA HIS A 183 -29.01 4.71 -7.51
C HIS A 183 -29.79 3.40 -7.28
N GLY A 184 -30.51 3.29 -6.16
CA GLY A 184 -31.18 2.07 -5.72
C GLY A 184 -30.24 1.12 -4.95
N ALA A 185 -30.54 -0.17 -4.98
CA ALA A 185 -29.70 -1.19 -4.35
C ALA A 185 -28.46 -1.47 -5.21
N ILE A 186 -27.28 -1.08 -4.74
CA ILE A 186 -26.00 -1.35 -5.41
C ILE A 186 -25.20 -2.41 -4.65
N PRO A 187 -24.40 -3.24 -5.34
CA PRO A 187 -23.59 -4.27 -4.68
C PRO A 187 -22.52 -3.64 -3.78
N VAL A 188 -22.08 -4.40 -2.79
CA VAL A 188 -20.94 -4.06 -1.93
C VAL A 188 -19.72 -4.92 -2.33
N PRO A 189 -18.53 -4.32 -2.57
CA PRO A 189 -18.24 -2.87 -2.52
C PRO A 189 -19.02 -2.10 -3.59
N SER A 190 -19.39 -0.85 -3.26
CA SER A 190 -20.02 0.05 -4.22
C SER A 190 -19.15 0.20 -5.48
N PRO A 191 -19.73 0.43 -6.67
CA PRO A 191 -18.97 0.49 -7.92
C PRO A 191 -17.76 1.43 -7.87
N ALA A 192 -17.93 2.65 -7.33
CA ALA A 192 -16.83 3.60 -7.16
C ALA A 192 -15.74 3.04 -6.23
N THR A 193 -16.11 2.47 -5.07
CA THR A 193 -15.17 1.79 -4.16
C THR A 193 -14.39 0.68 -4.87
N ALA A 194 -15.06 -0.13 -5.70
CA ALA A 194 -14.42 -1.21 -6.44
C ALA A 194 -13.34 -0.70 -7.42
N TYR A 195 -13.61 0.40 -8.13
CA TYR A 195 -12.61 1.04 -8.99
C TYR A 195 -11.46 1.66 -8.21
N ILE A 196 -11.75 2.31 -7.07
CA ILE A 196 -10.71 2.88 -6.21
C ILE A 196 -9.79 1.76 -5.70
N LEU A 197 -10.33 0.63 -5.27
CA LEU A 197 -9.56 -0.45 -4.66
C LEU A 197 -8.84 -1.39 -5.63
N GLN A 198 -8.82 -1.10 -6.93
CA GLN A 198 -7.98 -1.83 -7.89
C GLN A 198 -6.51 -1.79 -7.43
N ASP A 199 -5.85 -2.95 -7.50
CA ASP A 199 -4.48 -3.23 -7.05
C ASP A 199 -4.23 -3.13 -5.53
N ILE A 200 -5.30 -3.02 -4.73
CA ILE A 200 -5.23 -3.02 -3.26
C ILE A 200 -5.75 -4.38 -2.75
N PRO A 201 -5.07 -5.03 -1.77
CA PRO A 201 -5.57 -6.27 -1.20
C PRO A 201 -6.84 -6.03 -0.39
N ILE A 202 -7.95 -6.58 -0.88
CA ILE A 202 -9.27 -6.52 -0.25
C ILE A 202 -9.77 -7.92 0.10
N TYR A 203 -10.70 -7.99 1.05
CA TYR A 203 -11.46 -9.20 1.35
C TYR A 203 -12.86 -8.84 1.80
N SER A 204 -13.75 -9.82 1.83
CA SER A 204 -15.13 -9.67 2.28
C SER A 204 -15.41 -10.69 3.38
N ARG A 205 -15.79 -10.22 4.57
CA ARG A 205 -16.15 -11.09 5.69
C ARG A 205 -17.05 -10.39 6.70
N ASN A 206 -17.91 -11.16 7.35
CA ASN A 206 -18.55 -10.81 8.64
C ASN A 206 -19.47 -9.55 8.64
N ALA A 207 -19.95 -9.08 7.49
CA ALA A 207 -20.98 -8.04 7.43
C ALA A 207 -21.75 -8.08 6.10
N HIS A 208 -23.09 -8.03 6.17
CA HIS A 208 -23.98 -7.88 5.00
C HIS A 208 -24.30 -6.40 4.71
N GLU A 209 -23.30 -5.53 4.87
CA GLU A 209 -23.40 -4.10 4.59
C GLU A 209 -22.07 -3.57 4.03
N GLU A 210 -22.09 -2.32 3.53
CA GLU A 210 -20.89 -1.57 3.17
C GLU A 210 -20.07 -1.21 4.42
N LEU A 211 -18.82 -1.71 4.47
CA LEU A 211 -17.84 -1.39 5.51
C LEU A 211 -16.76 -0.43 5.04
N CYS A 212 -16.44 -0.45 3.75
CA CYS A 212 -15.51 0.50 3.15
C CYS A 212 -16.26 1.39 2.18
N THR A 213 -16.33 2.69 2.50
CA THR A 213 -17.01 3.69 1.65
C THR A 213 -16.05 4.22 0.58
N PRO A 214 -16.55 4.83 -0.52
CA PRO A 214 -15.69 5.42 -1.54
C PRO A 214 -14.70 6.45 -0.96
N THR A 215 -15.16 7.27 0.00
CA THR A 215 -14.32 8.24 0.73
C THR A 215 -13.19 7.56 1.50
N GLY A 216 -13.51 6.54 2.31
CA GLY A 216 -12.51 5.82 3.09
C GLY A 216 -11.48 5.11 2.21
N ALA A 217 -11.94 4.48 1.12
CA ALA A 217 -11.09 3.84 0.14
C ALA A 217 -10.12 4.83 -0.54
N ALA A 218 -10.62 6.01 -0.93
CA ALA A 218 -9.79 7.03 -1.59
C ALA A 218 -8.72 7.60 -0.65
N ILE A 219 -9.09 7.88 0.61
CA ILE A 219 -8.16 8.37 1.62
C ILE A 219 -7.06 7.33 1.88
N ILE A 220 -7.43 6.06 2.05
CA ILE A 220 -6.47 4.97 2.22
C ILE A 220 -5.54 4.86 1.01
N LYS A 221 -6.10 4.83 -0.21
CA LYS A 221 -5.30 4.74 -1.45
C LYS A 221 -4.31 5.89 -1.61
N HIS A 222 -4.68 7.09 -1.18
CA HIS A 222 -3.81 8.27 -1.25
C HIS A 222 -2.66 8.24 -0.25
N PHE A 223 -2.93 7.89 1.01
CA PHE A 223 -1.94 8.01 2.09
C PHE A 223 -1.14 6.74 2.38
N VAL A 224 -1.69 5.55 2.08
CA VAL A 224 -1.06 4.27 2.42
C VAL A 224 -0.04 3.88 1.36
N LYS A 225 1.19 3.60 1.79
CA LYS A 225 2.30 3.26 0.91
C LYS A 225 2.38 1.76 0.59
N ARG A 226 1.95 0.91 1.52
CA ARG A 226 1.86 -0.54 1.32
C ARG A 226 0.82 -1.18 2.23
N PHE A 227 0.38 -2.37 1.83
CA PHE A 227 -0.61 -3.15 2.54
C PHE A 227 0.00 -4.47 3.04
N GLU A 228 -0.03 -4.69 4.35
CA GLU A 228 0.54 -5.87 5.01
C GLU A 228 -0.09 -6.11 6.39
N GLN A 229 0.19 -7.26 7.01
CA GLN A 229 -0.12 -7.42 8.43
C GLN A 229 0.75 -6.47 9.28
N MET A 230 0.25 -6.09 10.46
CA MET A 230 0.94 -5.15 11.34
C MET A 230 2.41 -5.55 11.54
N PRO A 231 3.37 -4.66 11.19
CA PRO A 231 4.78 -4.97 11.35
C PRO A 231 5.16 -4.99 12.82
N LYS A 232 6.34 -5.54 13.13
CA LYS A 232 6.97 -5.32 14.43
C LYS A 232 7.14 -3.81 14.64
N MET A 233 6.49 -3.27 15.66
CA MET A 233 6.55 -1.85 15.98
C MET A 233 6.45 -1.62 17.49
N ARG A 234 7.11 -0.58 17.97
CA ARG A 234 6.89 -0.05 19.31
C ARG A 234 5.75 0.96 19.25
N VAL A 235 4.54 0.51 19.59
CA VAL A 235 3.34 1.34 19.61
C VAL A 235 3.47 2.41 20.70
N GLN A 236 3.23 3.66 20.34
CA GLN A 236 3.24 4.82 21.25
C GLN A 236 1.83 5.32 21.54
N LYS A 237 0.95 5.31 20.53
CA LYS A 237 -0.45 5.74 20.64
C LYS A 237 -1.35 4.85 19.81
N ILE A 238 -2.60 4.73 20.27
CA ILE A 238 -3.65 3.96 19.60
C ILE A 238 -4.87 4.86 19.50
N GLY A 239 -5.55 4.81 18.36
CA GLY A 239 -6.81 5.50 18.14
C GLY A 239 -7.91 4.56 17.67
N TYR A 240 -9.13 4.83 18.12
CA TYR A 240 -10.36 4.11 17.78
C TYR A 240 -11.36 5.08 17.18
N GLY A 241 -11.56 4.97 15.87
CA GLY A 241 -12.59 5.71 15.14
C GLY A 241 -13.84 4.87 14.99
N MET A 242 -14.90 5.26 15.68
CA MET A 242 -16.13 4.49 15.79
C MET A 242 -17.10 4.85 14.66
N GLY A 243 -17.55 3.83 13.94
CA GLY A 243 -18.55 3.98 12.89
C GLY A 243 -19.96 4.08 13.46
N THR A 244 -20.90 4.61 12.68
CA THR A 244 -22.29 4.83 13.10
C THR A 244 -23.07 3.52 13.29
N LYS A 245 -22.88 2.56 12.39
CA LYS A 245 -23.62 1.28 12.37
C LYS A 245 -23.22 0.35 13.51
N ASP A 246 -24.15 -0.49 13.94
CA ASP A 246 -23.95 -1.52 14.97
C ASP A 246 -23.93 -2.91 14.35
N PHE A 247 -22.93 -3.70 14.71
CA PHE A 247 -22.76 -5.09 14.28
C PHE A 247 -22.53 -5.98 15.51
N GLU A 248 -22.48 -7.30 15.30
CA GLU A 248 -22.02 -8.24 16.34
C GLU A 248 -20.57 -7.96 16.78
N TYR A 249 -19.79 -7.35 15.90
CA TYR A 249 -18.41 -6.91 16.15
C TYR A 249 -18.34 -5.39 16.33
N VAL A 250 -17.33 -4.91 17.07
CA VAL A 250 -17.11 -3.48 17.27
C VAL A 250 -16.85 -2.80 15.92
N ASN A 251 -17.76 -1.95 15.46
CA ASN A 251 -17.60 -1.15 14.26
C ASN A 251 -16.59 -0.02 14.47
N CYS A 252 -15.30 -0.31 14.33
CA CYS A 252 -14.26 0.69 14.50
C CYS A 252 -13.10 0.47 13.52
N LEU A 253 -12.47 1.58 13.13
CA LEU A 253 -11.15 1.60 12.52
C LEU A 253 -10.14 1.88 13.62
N ARG A 254 -9.09 1.05 13.70
CA ARG A 254 -8.02 1.24 14.68
C ARG A 254 -6.78 1.80 14.01
N THR A 255 -6.16 2.76 14.67
CA THR A 255 -4.88 3.34 14.25
C THR A 255 -3.82 3.07 15.30
N PHE A 256 -2.61 2.78 14.86
CA PHE A 256 -1.46 2.58 15.73
C PHE A 256 -0.34 3.50 15.25
N LEU A 257 0.06 4.44 16.09
CA LEU A 257 1.21 5.31 15.82
C LEU A 257 2.37 4.85 16.69
N GLY A 258 3.53 4.65 16.08
CA GLY A 258 4.71 4.25 16.82
C GLY A 258 5.96 4.25 15.96
N GLU A 259 6.96 3.52 16.42
CA GLU A 259 8.23 3.36 15.73
C GLU A 259 8.35 1.95 15.18
N THR A 260 8.45 1.83 13.85
CA THR A 260 9.00 0.63 13.23
C THR A 260 10.51 0.77 13.18
N GLU A 261 11.22 -0.33 13.42
CA GLU A 261 12.66 -0.32 13.22
C GLU A 261 12.94 -0.17 11.72
N ASN A 262 13.89 0.71 11.38
CA ASN A 262 14.41 0.73 10.00
C ASN A 262 15.14 -0.59 9.82
N SER A 263 14.52 -1.54 9.14
CA SER A 263 15.09 -2.84 8.76
C SER A 263 16.18 -2.68 7.70
N ASN A 264 17.18 -1.84 7.97
CA ASN A 264 18.43 -1.87 7.23
C ASN A 264 19.43 -2.84 7.89
N ASP A 265 19.26 -3.17 9.17
CA ASP A 265 20.21 -3.99 9.95
C ASP A 265 19.63 -5.30 10.55
N GLU A 266 18.36 -5.62 10.29
CA GLU A 266 17.79 -6.96 10.50
C GLU A 266 17.21 -7.49 9.18
N ILE A 267 16.91 -8.80 9.11
CA ILE A 267 16.39 -9.55 7.95
C ILE A 267 15.67 -8.62 6.96
N ASN A 268 16.28 -8.37 5.81
CA ASN A 268 15.82 -7.37 4.85
C ASN A 268 15.31 -7.97 3.54
N ASP A 269 15.20 -9.30 3.50
CA ASP A 269 14.80 -10.06 2.34
C ASP A 269 14.23 -11.41 2.77
N ARG A 270 13.29 -11.95 2.00
CA ARG A 270 12.65 -13.23 2.28
C ARG A 270 12.49 -14.00 0.99
N ILE A 271 13.05 -15.21 0.98
CA ILE A 271 13.10 -16.09 -0.19
C ILE A 271 12.44 -17.43 0.14
N VAL A 272 12.07 -18.17 -0.90
CA VAL A 272 11.52 -19.52 -0.77
C VAL A 272 12.49 -20.51 -1.39
N GLN A 273 12.77 -21.58 -0.64
CA GLN A 273 13.43 -22.78 -1.12
C GLN A 273 12.38 -23.84 -1.45
N LEU A 274 12.35 -24.27 -2.71
CA LEU A 274 11.56 -25.39 -3.20
C LEU A 274 12.48 -26.57 -3.45
N GLN A 275 12.18 -27.71 -2.85
CA GLN A 275 13.05 -28.89 -2.88
C GLN A 275 12.29 -30.16 -3.24
N CYS A 276 12.87 -30.97 -4.11
CA CYS A 276 12.38 -32.31 -4.42
C CYS A 276 13.53 -33.29 -4.61
N ASN A 277 13.26 -34.57 -4.32
CA ASN A 277 14.23 -35.64 -4.52
C ASN A 277 13.85 -36.42 -5.79
N LEU A 278 14.83 -36.77 -6.59
CA LEU A 278 14.67 -37.41 -7.90
C LEU A 278 15.58 -38.65 -7.97
N ASP A 279 15.01 -39.85 -7.87
CA ASP A 279 15.72 -41.14 -7.97
C ASP A 279 15.40 -41.93 -9.26
N ASP A 280 14.55 -41.39 -10.11
CA ASP A 280 14.03 -41.99 -11.35
C ASP A 280 14.12 -41.04 -12.56
N MET A 281 15.00 -40.04 -12.49
CA MET A 281 15.20 -39.03 -13.53
C MET A 281 16.66 -38.99 -13.99
N THR A 282 16.90 -38.82 -15.29
CA THR A 282 18.27 -38.73 -15.84
C THR A 282 18.91 -37.38 -15.56
N GLY A 283 20.24 -37.33 -15.54
CA GLY A 283 20.99 -36.08 -15.37
C GLY A 283 20.70 -35.05 -16.47
N GLU A 284 20.49 -35.49 -17.72
CA GLU A 284 20.13 -34.60 -18.84
C GLU A 284 18.80 -33.88 -18.60
N ALA A 285 17.78 -34.61 -18.15
CA ALA A 285 16.47 -34.04 -17.87
C ALA A 285 16.53 -33.09 -16.65
N VAL A 286 17.33 -33.43 -15.63
CA VAL A 286 17.58 -32.52 -14.49
C VAL A 286 18.28 -31.24 -14.95
N GLY A 287 19.26 -31.34 -15.84
CA GLY A 287 19.95 -30.19 -16.44
C GLY A 287 19.00 -29.30 -17.24
N PHE A 288 18.09 -29.90 -18.01
CA PHE A 288 17.03 -29.16 -18.71
C PHE A 288 16.14 -28.38 -17.74
N ALA A 289 15.62 -29.04 -16.69
CA ALA A 289 14.77 -28.40 -15.69
C ALA A 289 15.49 -27.26 -14.97
N MET A 290 16.77 -27.44 -14.62
CA MET A 290 17.58 -26.40 -13.98
C MET A 290 17.72 -25.15 -14.86
N ASN A 291 18.04 -25.32 -16.14
CA ASN A 291 18.16 -24.20 -17.08
C ASN A 291 16.83 -23.47 -17.27
N LEU A 292 15.72 -24.20 -17.41
CA LEU A 292 14.39 -23.62 -17.52
C LEU A 292 14.05 -22.76 -16.29
N LEU A 293 14.28 -23.28 -15.08
CA LEU A 293 13.99 -22.55 -13.85
C LEU A 293 14.81 -21.25 -13.75
N LEU A 294 16.09 -21.27 -14.14
CA LEU A 294 16.94 -20.09 -14.18
C LEU A 294 16.44 -19.06 -15.21
N GLN A 295 16.05 -19.51 -16.41
CA GLN A 295 15.50 -18.66 -17.48
C GLN A 295 14.20 -17.97 -17.07
N GLU A 296 13.34 -18.68 -16.34
CA GLU A 296 12.06 -18.16 -15.80
C GLU A 296 12.26 -17.22 -14.57
N GLY A 297 13.52 -16.98 -14.19
CA GLY A 297 13.91 -16.00 -13.19
C GLY A 297 13.95 -16.55 -11.77
N ALA A 298 14.27 -17.84 -11.60
CA ALA A 298 14.71 -18.34 -10.30
C ALA A 298 15.96 -17.58 -9.86
N MET A 299 16.07 -17.31 -8.56
CA MET A 299 17.21 -16.57 -8.01
C MET A 299 18.48 -17.42 -7.99
N ASP A 300 18.31 -18.72 -7.76
CA ASP A 300 19.36 -19.72 -7.81
C ASP A 300 18.74 -21.10 -7.97
N VAL A 301 19.45 -22.02 -8.63
CA VAL A 301 19.03 -23.42 -8.79
C VAL A 301 20.27 -24.30 -8.73
N PHE A 302 20.25 -25.31 -7.86
CA PHE A 302 21.36 -26.22 -7.70
C PHE A 302 20.90 -27.65 -7.39
N THR A 303 21.83 -28.59 -7.55
CA THR A 303 21.60 -30.01 -7.27
C THR A 303 22.59 -30.52 -6.24
N VAL A 304 22.16 -31.49 -5.42
CA VAL A 304 23.02 -32.19 -4.46
C VAL A 304 22.86 -33.70 -4.68
N PRO A 305 23.95 -34.47 -4.86
CA PRO A 305 23.85 -35.92 -4.93
C PRO A 305 23.45 -36.49 -3.57
N ILE A 306 22.46 -37.37 -3.56
CA ILE A 306 21.93 -38.01 -2.36
C ILE A 306 21.76 -39.52 -2.59
N GLN A 307 21.66 -40.28 -1.51
CA GLN A 307 21.31 -41.71 -1.56
C GLN A 307 19.87 -41.90 -1.06
N MET A 308 19.06 -42.66 -1.80
CA MET A 308 17.67 -42.96 -1.45
C MET A 308 17.46 -44.46 -1.19
N LYS A 309 16.27 -44.79 -0.67
CA LYS A 309 15.84 -46.17 -0.39
C LYS A 309 16.02 -47.07 -1.62
N LYS A 310 16.11 -48.38 -1.39
CA LYS A 310 16.40 -49.38 -2.44
C LYS A 310 17.75 -49.15 -3.13
N ASN A 311 18.69 -48.54 -2.40
CA ASN A 311 20.07 -48.29 -2.81
C ASN A 311 20.18 -47.50 -4.13
N ARG A 312 19.31 -46.49 -4.31
CA ARG A 312 19.27 -45.68 -5.52
C ARG A 312 20.06 -44.39 -5.31
N PRO A 313 21.13 -44.16 -6.11
CA PRO A 313 21.72 -42.83 -6.26
C PRO A 313 20.66 -41.88 -6.84
N ALA A 314 20.55 -40.69 -6.27
CA ALA A 314 19.50 -39.74 -6.57
C ALA A 314 20.01 -38.30 -6.48
N VAL A 315 19.17 -37.35 -6.90
CA VAL A 315 19.47 -35.91 -6.87
C VAL A 315 18.44 -35.17 -6.03
N LEU A 316 18.91 -34.32 -5.13
CA LEU A 316 18.10 -33.26 -4.52
C LEU A 316 18.17 -32.02 -5.40
N LEU A 317 17.07 -31.68 -6.07
CA LEU A 317 16.94 -30.42 -6.80
C LEU A 317 16.42 -29.34 -5.85
N THR A 318 17.13 -28.21 -5.78
CA THR A 318 16.74 -27.04 -5.00
C THR A 318 16.60 -25.82 -5.90
N CYS A 319 15.43 -25.17 -5.85
CA CYS A 319 15.14 -23.91 -6.53
C CYS A 319 14.89 -22.82 -5.48
N ILE A 320 15.65 -21.71 -5.55
CA ILE A 320 15.47 -20.52 -4.72
C ILE A 320 14.74 -19.46 -5.53
N CYS A 321 13.64 -18.94 -4.99
CA CYS A 321 12.84 -17.92 -5.68
C CYS A 321 12.24 -16.90 -4.71
N ASN A 322 11.72 -15.81 -5.26
CA ASN A 322 10.92 -14.87 -4.48
C ASN A 322 9.61 -15.51 -4.02
N GLU A 323 9.11 -15.14 -2.84
CA GLU A 323 7.93 -15.75 -2.24
C GLU A 323 6.68 -15.65 -3.15
N TYR A 324 6.47 -14.52 -3.81
CA TYR A 324 5.33 -14.32 -4.72
C TYR A 324 5.39 -15.18 -5.99
N LYS A 325 6.56 -15.71 -6.37
CA LYS A 325 6.71 -16.66 -7.50
C LYS A 325 6.74 -18.13 -7.06
N ALA A 326 6.67 -18.42 -5.76
CA ALA A 326 6.84 -19.78 -5.26
C ALA A 326 5.83 -20.78 -5.86
N HIS A 327 4.57 -20.36 -6.04
CA HIS A 327 3.55 -21.20 -6.66
C HIS A 327 3.89 -21.54 -8.12
N PHE A 328 4.25 -20.52 -8.91
CA PHE A 328 4.66 -20.68 -10.31
C PHE A 328 5.86 -21.64 -10.47
N PHE A 329 6.90 -21.50 -9.64
CA PHE A 329 8.04 -22.42 -9.69
C PHE A 329 7.70 -23.83 -9.22
N ALA A 330 6.77 -23.98 -8.27
CA ALA A 330 6.29 -25.30 -7.88
C ALA A 330 5.59 -26.01 -9.05
N GLU A 331 4.77 -25.31 -9.82
CA GLU A 331 4.13 -25.86 -11.03
C GLU A 331 5.15 -26.27 -12.09
N LEU A 332 6.17 -25.44 -12.33
CA LEU A 332 7.24 -25.76 -13.28
C LEU A 332 8.01 -27.01 -12.86
N ILE A 333 8.39 -27.14 -11.59
CA ILE A 333 9.11 -28.31 -11.09
C ILE A 333 8.23 -29.57 -11.21
N LEU A 334 6.95 -29.50 -10.84
CA LEU A 334 6.03 -30.64 -10.98
C LEU A 334 5.81 -31.05 -12.43
N ARG A 335 5.82 -30.08 -13.36
CA ARG A 335 5.63 -30.34 -14.80
C ARG A 335 6.86 -30.94 -15.47
N HIS A 336 8.05 -30.49 -15.07
CA HIS A 336 9.30 -30.79 -15.78
C HIS A 336 10.21 -31.75 -15.04
N THR A 337 9.75 -32.35 -13.94
CA THR A 337 10.46 -33.42 -13.23
C THR A 337 9.55 -34.61 -12.97
N THR A 338 10.13 -35.73 -12.55
CA THR A 338 9.37 -36.94 -12.18
C THR A 338 8.78 -36.87 -10.78
N THR A 339 9.02 -35.80 -10.02
CA THR A 339 8.61 -35.73 -8.62
C THR A 339 7.09 -35.63 -8.46
N PHE A 340 6.56 -36.32 -7.45
CA PHE A 340 5.14 -36.19 -7.07
C PHE A 340 4.87 -35.07 -6.07
N GLY A 341 5.92 -34.42 -5.53
CA GLY A 341 5.74 -33.41 -4.50
C GLY A 341 6.98 -32.60 -4.22
N ILE A 342 6.75 -31.38 -3.73
CA ILE A 342 7.79 -30.40 -3.44
C ILE A 342 7.66 -29.97 -1.99
N ARG A 343 8.79 -29.89 -1.28
CA ARG A 343 8.86 -29.28 0.04
C ARG A 343 9.16 -27.79 -0.11
N ARG A 344 8.43 -26.97 0.64
CA ARG A 344 8.60 -25.51 0.67
C ARG A 344 9.15 -25.08 2.03
N THR A 345 10.25 -24.34 2.01
CA THR A 345 10.80 -23.67 3.19
C THR A 345 10.90 -22.18 2.91
N ILE A 346 10.39 -21.37 3.83
CA ILE A 346 10.54 -19.92 3.79
C ILE A 346 11.82 -19.59 4.55
N CYS A 347 12.71 -18.83 3.91
CA CYS A 347 13.98 -18.45 4.48
C CYS A 347 14.10 -16.92 4.54
N ASP A 348 14.29 -16.43 5.75
CA ASP A 348 14.72 -15.06 6.00
C ASP A 348 16.18 -14.90 5.54
N ARG A 349 16.47 -13.80 4.86
CA ARG A 349 17.77 -13.53 4.25
C ARG A 349 18.27 -12.14 4.62
N TYR A 350 19.55 -12.07 4.99
CA TYR A 350 20.31 -10.83 5.09
C TYR A 350 21.00 -10.58 3.74
N ALA A 351 20.60 -9.54 3.02
CA ALA A 351 21.10 -9.24 1.69
C ALA A 351 21.62 -7.79 1.59
N LEU A 352 22.76 -7.58 0.94
CA LEU A 352 23.22 -6.22 0.63
C LEU A 352 22.34 -5.61 -0.47
N LYS A 353 22.07 -4.30 -0.38
CA LYS A 353 21.42 -3.54 -1.47
C LYS A 353 22.40 -3.46 -2.62
N ARG A 354 22.03 -4.03 -3.76
CA ARG A 354 22.90 -4.15 -4.93
C ARG A 354 22.66 -2.99 -5.90
N LYS A 355 23.72 -2.47 -6.48
CA LYS A 355 23.68 -1.60 -7.66
C LYS A 355 24.67 -2.13 -8.68
N THR A 356 24.38 -1.91 -9.95
CA THR A 356 25.32 -2.18 -11.04
C THR A 356 25.82 -0.86 -11.57
N LEU A 357 27.13 -0.70 -11.60
CA LEU A 357 27.82 0.45 -12.19
C LEU A 357 28.63 -0.06 -13.37
N THR A 358 28.88 0.78 -14.37
CA THR A 358 29.75 0.44 -15.49
C THR A 358 31.03 1.26 -15.40
N LYS A 359 32.18 0.61 -15.48
CA LYS A 359 33.50 1.25 -15.46
C LYS A 359 34.18 1.06 -16.81
N GLN A 360 34.69 2.15 -17.37
CA GLN A 360 35.56 2.07 -18.54
C GLN A 360 36.97 1.67 -18.12
N THR A 361 37.51 0.67 -18.80
CA THR A 361 38.88 0.18 -18.61
C THR A 361 39.62 0.19 -19.95
N LEU A 362 40.92 -0.04 -19.89
CA LEU A 362 41.75 -0.25 -21.09
C LEU A 362 41.38 -1.51 -21.90
N PHE A 363 40.55 -2.41 -21.35
CA PHE A 363 40.04 -3.61 -22.03
C PHE A 363 38.56 -3.50 -22.44
N GLY A 364 37.95 -2.33 -22.25
CA GLY A 364 36.55 -2.07 -22.56
C GLY A 364 35.70 -1.75 -21.33
N SER A 365 34.38 -1.76 -21.55
CA SER A 365 33.39 -1.45 -20.51
C SER A 365 33.10 -2.68 -19.67
N ILE A 366 33.30 -2.58 -18.36
CA ILE A 366 33.08 -3.68 -17.44
C ILE A 366 32.08 -3.26 -16.38
N ARG A 367 31.01 -4.05 -16.23
CA ARG A 367 30.02 -3.86 -15.16
C ARG A 367 30.61 -4.31 -13.82
N ILE A 368 30.28 -3.56 -12.78
CA ILE A 368 30.68 -3.79 -11.40
C ILE A 368 29.42 -3.83 -10.56
N LYS A 369 29.19 -4.99 -9.94
CA LYS A 369 28.18 -5.14 -8.89
C LYS A 369 28.73 -4.55 -7.60
N THR A 370 28.05 -3.54 -7.09
CA THR A 370 28.29 -2.98 -5.76
C THR A 370 27.19 -3.46 -4.81
N GLY A 371 27.56 -3.80 -3.57
CA GLY A 371 26.64 -4.18 -2.51
C GLY A 371 26.88 -3.35 -1.27
N GLU A 372 25.85 -2.71 -0.73
CA GLU A 372 25.91 -1.83 0.44
C GLU A 372 24.84 -2.21 1.47
N GLY A 373 25.22 -2.21 2.75
CA GLY A 373 24.35 -2.54 3.90
C GLY A 373 25.16 -3.10 5.07
N TYR A 374 24.61 -3.15 6.28
CA TYR A 374 25.30 -3.69 7.47
C TYR A 374 26.70 -3.08 7.72
N ASN A 375 26.86 -1.78 7.47
CA ASN A 375 28.15 -1.07 7.53
C ASN A 375 29.27 -1.68 6.66
N ILE A 376 28.93 -2.44 5.62
CA ILE A 376 29.90 -3.00 4.68
C ILE A 376 29.58 -2.56 3.24
N LYS A 377 30.65 -2.41 2.45
CA LYS A 377 30.59 -2.20 1.00
C LYS A 377 31.42 -3.27 0.29
N LYS A 378 30.82 -3.91 -0.71
CA LYS A 378 31.48 -4.90 -1.57
C LYS A 378 31.41 -4.47 -3.01
N PHE A 379 32.46 -4.79 -3.75
CA PHE A 379 32.60 -4.52 -5.17
C PHE A 379 33.04 -5.82 -5.84
N LYS A 380 32.32 -6.23 -6.89
CA LYS A 380 32.67 -7.41 -7.67
C LYS A 380 32.44 -7.10 -9.15
N PRO A 381 33.49 -7.12 -9.99
CA PRO A 381 33.32 -7.05 -11.43
C PRO A 381 32.46 -8.22 -11.96
N GLU A 382 31.71 -7.98 -13.03
CA GLU A 382 30.91 -9.03 -13.68
C GLU A 382 31.83 -10.03 -14.37
N TYR A 383 31.59 -11.32 -14.15
CA TYR A 383 32.45 -12.37 -14.68
C TYR A 383 32.43 -12.42 -16.20
N ASP A 384 31.23 -12.38 -16.81
CA ASP A 384 31.07 -12.48 -18.26
C ASP A 384 31.78 -11.34 -18.98
N ASP A 385 31.68 -10.11 -18.47
CA ASP A 385 32.36 -8.94 -19.04
C ASP A 385 33.89 -9.08 -18.97
N ILE A 386 34.43 -9.62 -17.87
CA ILE A 386 35.88 -9.89 -17.76
C ILE A 386 36.29 -10.99 -18.74
N ALA A 387 35.54 -12.09 -18.79
CA ALA A 387 35.86 -13.24 -19.63
C ALA A 387 35.83 -12.85 -21.12
N GLU A 388 34.82 -12.09 -21.54
CA GLU A 388 34.70 -11.55 -22.89
C GLU A 388 35.83 -10.58 -23.21
N ALA A 389 36.10 -9.61 -22.32
CA ALA A 389 37.18 -8.65 -22.51
C ALA A 389 38.56 -9.35 -22.57
N ALA A 390 38.80 -10.35 -21.73
CA ALA A 390 40.03 -11.14 -21.75
C ALA A 390 40.20 -11.88 -23.08
N HIS A 391 39.12 -12.48 -23.59
CA HIS A 391 39.12 -13.17 -24.87
C HIS A 391 39.38 -12.22 -26.04
N LEU A 392 38.66 -11.09 -26.12
CA LEU A 392 38.78 -10.11 -27.20
C LEU A 392 40.16 -9.45 -27.25
N ASN A 393 40.79 -9.24 -26.09
CA ASN A 393 42.09 -8.58 -25.99
C ASN A 393 43.26 -9.59 -25.92
N ASN A 394 42.99 -10.90 -25.96
CA ASN A 394 43.97 -11.97 -25.84
C ASN A 394 44.90 -11.82 -24.62
N VAL A 395 44.30 -11.49 -23.47
CA VAL A 395 44.97 -11.34 -22.17
C VAL A 395 44.35 -12.31 -21.15
N SER A 396 44.99 -12.47 -20.00
CA SER A 396 44.45 -13.30 -18.93
C SER A 396 43.26 -12.63 -18.23
N PHE A 397 42.37 -13.45 -17.66
CA PHE A 397 41.30 -13.00 -16.78
C PHE A 397 41.83 -12.12 -15.62
N SER A 398 43.01 -12.47 -15.07
CA SER A 398 43.62 -11.72 -13.97
C SER A 398 43.99 -10.31 -14.40
N GLU A 399 44.59 -10.13 -15.58
CA GLU A 399 44.99 -8.80 -16.08
C GLU A 399 43.80 -7.85 -16.23
N VAL A 400 42.69 -8.36 -16.77
CA VAL A 400 41.45 -7.57 -16.92
C VAL A 400 40.84 -7.26 -15.55
N ASN A 401 40.77 -8.24 -14.66
CA ASN A 401 40.25 -8.06 -13.31
C ASN A 401 41.07 -7.04 -12.49
N ASP A 402 42.40 -7.10 -12.60
CA ASP A 402 43.30 -6.19 -11.92
C ASP A 402 43.18 -4.77 -12.47
N ALA A 403 43.01 -4.59 -13.78
CA ALA A 403 42.75 -3.26 -14.37
C ALA A 403 41.45 -2.62 -13.86
N VAL A 404 40.42 -3.42 -13.56
CA VAL A 404 39.18 -2.93 -12.94
C VAL A 404 39.43 -2.47 -11.50
N LEU A 405 40.27 -3.19 -10.75
CA LEU A 405 40.53 -2.99 -9.33
C LEU A 405 41.66 -1.99 -9.00
N CYS A 406 42.63 -1.80 -9.89
CA CYS A 406 43.85 -0.99 -9.67
C CYS A 406 43.64 0.53 -9.73
N ASN A 407 42.54 1.02 -10.32
CA ASN A 407 42.12 2.42 -10.19
C ASN A 407 41.39 2.70 -8.87
N LYS A 408 41.89 2.18 -7.74
CA LYS A 408 41.54 2.68 -6.40
C LYS A 408 42.37 3.93 -6.17
N THR A 409 41.85 5.10 -6.54
CA THR A 409 42.36 6.36 -5.97
C THR A 409 42.32 6.25 -4.45
N ASN A 410 43.37 6.77 -3.81
CA ASN A 410 43.64 6.67 -2.36
C ASN A 410 42.55 7.27 -1.44
N GLU A 411 41.38 7.65 -1.95
CA GLU A 411 40.28 8.22 -1.18
C GLU A 411 39.29 7.17 -0.63
N GLU A 412 39.18 5.97 -1.23
CA GLU A 412 38.18 4.97 -0.79
C GLU A 412 38.72 3.93 0.22
N LYS A 413 39.97 4.07 0.68
CA LYS A 413 40.57 3.19 1.72
C LYS A 413 40.38 3.69 3.16
N LYS A 414 39.74 4.85 3.36
CA LYS A 414 39.33 5.33 4.68
C LYS A 414 37.82 5.49 4.70
N ILE A 415 37.12 4.46 5.18
CA ILE A 415 35.90 4.48 6.02
C ILE A 415 35.64 3.03 6.43
#